data_AF-A0A9D2ULP7-F1
#
_entry.id   AF-A0A9D2ULP7-F1
#
_cell.length_a   1.000
_cell.length_b   1.000
_cell.length_c   1.000
_cell.angle_alpha   90.00
_cell.angle_beta   90.00
_cell.angle_gamma   90.00
#
_symmetry.space_group_name_H-M   'P 1'
#
loop_
_entity.id
_entity.type
_entity.pdbx_description
1 polymer ?
#
loop_
_entity_poly.entity_id
_entity_poly.type
_entity_poly.pdbx_seq_one_letter_code
_entity_poly.pdbx_strand_id
1 'polypeptide(L)'
;LFYLTSANSGAMVMSNFSSSIPNPEEDGKKWLRIFWALVTAVLTIAMLVAGGVTTMEYATLIFALPVTIIAYLVMASFSKVLRMERAEREGRTRRRRATAAHGGRAPEKTWRQRLATLRSYPTKKAVERFVAEVVGPSLEAVSKEFRELGYTVEHIQTLDEDTEITTNTLNVDMGDQRDFHYEAAAVEANVPSFGARNAPRGDDRYYRIEVFTQTGSEGYDLMGLSSQQIIDDVLDRYENHLSFLAYSHEHSYQSVVTPPTPPTTDSIPAVPKDADDVEELEAPKH
;
A
#
# COMPACT_ATOMS: atom_id res chain seq x y z
N LEU A 1 -49.90 -7.47 18.95
CA LEU A 1 -48.84 -6.44 19.03
C LEU A 1 -48.05 -6.34 17.72
N PHE A 2 -47.43 -7.42 17.24
CA PHE A 2 -46.61 -7.45 16.01
C PHE A 2 -47.28 -6.87 14.76
N TYR A 3 -48.54 -7.23 14.48
CA TYR A 3 -49.26 -6.66 13.33
C TYR A 3 -49.45 -5.14 13.41
N LEU A 4 -49.70 -4.61 14.61
CA LEU A 4 -49.97 -3.19 14.82
C LEU A 4 -48.70 -2.36 14.63
N THR A 5 -47.57 -2.84 15.15
CA THR A 5 -46.26 -2.19 14.99
C THR A 5 -45.76 -2.27 13.56
N SER A 6 -45.88 -3.43 12.91
CA SER A 6 -45.47 -3.61 11.50
C SER A 6 -46.32 -2.78 10.54
N ALA A 7 -47.64 -2.73 10.73
CA ALA A 7 -48.53 -1.89 9.92
C ALA A 7 -48.22 -0.40 10.13
N ASN A 8 -47.92 0.00 11.37
CA ASN A 8 -47.56 1.38 11.69
C ASN A 8 -46.24 1.82 11.05
N SER A 9 -45.23 0.93 10.98
CA SER A 9 -43.98 1.17 10.27
C SER A 9 -44.14 1.13 8.74
N GLY A 10 -44.94 0.20 8.22
CA GLY A 10 -45.22 0.10 6.77
C GLY A 10 -45.93 1.33 6.23
N ALA A 11 -46.95 1.83 6.93
CA ALA A 11 -47.66 3.06 6.55
C ALA A 11 -46.76 4.30 6.59
N MET A 12 -45.77 4.32 7.49
CA MET A 12 -44.78 5.39 7.62
C MET A 12 -43.81 5.41 6.42
N VAL A 13 -43.29 4.25 6.03
CA VAL A 13 -42.42 4.12 4.85
C VAL A 13 -43.18 4.54 3.58
N MET A 14 -44.43 4.09 3.42
CA MET A 14 -45.26 4.48 2.28
C MET A 14 -45.57 5.98 2.26
N SER A 15 -45.83 6.61 3.42
CA SER A 15 -46.01 8.07 3.48
C SER A 15 -44.74 8.83 3.10
N ASN A 16 -43.57 8.31 3.43
CA ASN A 16 -42.31 8.96 3.07
C ASN A 16 -42.04 8.86 1.56
N PHE A 17 -42.31 7.72 0.92
CA PHE A 17 -42.16 7.59 -0.53
C PHE A 17 -43.19 8.35 -1.36
N SER A 18 -44.36 8.66 -0.79
CA SER A 18 -45.46 9.35 -1.49
C SER A 18 -45.54 10.86 -1.19
N SER A 19 -44.57 11.41 -0.47
CA SER A 19 -44.48 12.84 -0.20
C SER A 19 -43.13 13.41 -0.61
N SER A 20 -43.12 14.65 -1.12
CA SER A 20 -41.89 15.41 -1.30
C SER A 20 -41.54 16.02 0.05
N ILE A 21 -40.49 15.50 0.68
CA ILE A 21 -40.03 15.92 2.00
C ILE A 21 -38.80 16.82 1.79
N PRO A 22 -38.84 18.11 2.20
CA PRO A 22 -37.70 19.02 2.06
C PRO A 22 -36.50 18.62 2.94
N ASN A 23 -36.76 18.02 4.11
CA ASN A 23 -35.76 17.63 5.09
C ASN A 23 -35.82 16.11 5.37
N PRO A 24 -34.73 15.34 5.20
CA PRO A 24 -34.73 13.89 5.42
C PRO A 24 -34.97 13.45 6.88
N GLU A 25 -34.96 14.38 7.84
CA GLU A 25 -35.30 14.15 9.25
C GLU A 25 -36.80 14.30 9.55
N GLU A 26 -37.59 14.79 8.59
CA GLU A 26 -39.03 14.98 8.75
C GLU A 26 -39.81 13.80 8.20
N ASP A 27 -40.77 13.31 8.99
CA ASP A 27 -41.72 12.29 8.53
C ASP A 27 -42.72 12.89 7.52
N GLY A 28 -43.17 12.05 6.59
CA GLY A 28 -44.28 12.35 5.69
C GLY A 28 -45.53 12.78 6.47
N LYS A 29 -46.36 13.62 5.83
CA LYS A 29 -47.56 14.22 6.45
C LYS A 29 -48.41 13.17 7.16
N LYS A 30 -48.77 13.41 8.44
CA LYS A 30 -49.53 12.49 9.31
C LYS A 30 -50.81 11.93 8.65
N TRP A 31 -51.50 12.73 7.83
CA TRP A 31 -52.70 12.29 7.12
C TRP A 31 -52.41 11.21 6.07
N LEU A 32 -51.26 11.28 5.40
CA LEU A 32 -50.84 10.30 4.39
C LEU A 32 -50.56 8.93 5.02
N ARG A 33 -50.02 8.91 6.24
CA ARG A 33 -49.86 7.69 7.05
C ARG A 33 -51.21 7.04 7.37
N ILE A 34 -52.20 7.83 7.77
CA ILE A 34 -53.56 7.34 8.06
C ILE A 34 -54.21 6.80 6.78
N PHE A 35 -54.05 7.50 5.66
CA PHE A 35 -54.52 7.05 4.35
C PHE A 35 -53.94 5.69 3.98
N TRP A 36 -52.62 5.51 4.03
CA TRP A 36 -51.98 4.23 3.69
C TRP A 36 -52.33 3.09 4.66
N ALA A 37 -52.50 3.39 5.95
CA ALA A 37 -52.99 2.42 6.93
C ALA A 37 -54.41 1.94 6.60
N LEU A 38 -55.30 2.85 6.17
CA LEU A 38 -56.67 2.51 5.78
C LEU A 38 -56.69 1.71 4.47
N VAL A 39 -55.92 2.11 3.46
CA VAL A 39 -55.81 1.40 2.17
C VAL A 39 -55.33 -0.04 2.37
N THR A 40 -54.32 -0.25 3.21
CA THR A 40 -53.82 -1.61 3.51
C THR A 40 -54.83 -2.45 4.29
N ALA A 41 -55.59 -1.87 5.21
CA ALA A 41 -56.70 -2.55 5.89
C ALA A 41 -57.83 -2.94 4.92
N VAL A 42 -58.19 -2.06 3.98
CA VAL A 42 -59.20 -2.38 2.95
C VAL A 42 -58.70 -3.47 2.01
N LEU A 43 -57.44 -3.40 1.58
CA LEU A 43 -56.84 -4.41 0.70
C LEU A 43 -56.82 -5.79 1.35
N THR A 44 -56.48 -5.88 2.64
CA THR A 44 -56.46 -7.16 3.38
C THR A 44 -57.86 -7.76 3.51
N ILE A 45 -58.88 -6.96 3.81
CA ILE A 45 -60.29 -7.41 3.83
C ILE A 45 -60.72 -7.89 2.44
N ALA A 46 -60.42 -7.12 1.39
CA ALA A 46 -60.78 -7.47 0.01
C ALA A 46 -60.17 -8.81 -0.43
N MET A 47 -58.90 -9.06 -0.09
CA MET A 47 -58.22 -10.33 -0.40
C MET A 47 -58.82 -11.51 0.35
N LEU A 48 -59.22 -11.31 1.62
CA LEU A 48 -59.88 -12.34 2.42
C LEU A 48 -61.22 -12.77 1.80
N VAL A 49 -61.94 -11.83 1.19
CA VAL A 49 -63.22 -12.10 0.50
C VAL A 49 -63.01 -12.71 -0.89
N ALA A 50 -61.98 -12.30 -1.63
CA ALA A 50 -61.78 -12.72 -3.03
C ALA A 50 -61.30 -14.17 -3.20
N GLY A 51 -60.61 -14.72 -2.21
CA GLY A 51 -60.09 -16.10 -2.29
C GLY A 51 -59.17 -16.52 -1.14
N GLY A 52 -59.02 -15.68 -0.11
CA GLY A 52 -58.28 -16.03 1.09
C GLY A 52 -56.77 -16.08 0.88
N VAL A 53 -56.12 -17.07 1.48
CA VAL A 53 -54.64 -17.13 1.59
C VAL A 53 -53.98 -17.42 0.23
N THR A 54 -54.55 -18.30 -0.58
CA THR A 54 -53.94 -18.70 -1.87
C THR A 54 -53.90 -17.54 -2.87
N THR A 55 -54.95 -16.71 -2.91
CA THR A 55 -54.97 -15.49 -3.72
C THR A 55 -53.91 -14.49 -3.25
N MET A 56 -53.69 -14.37 -1.94
CA MET A 56 -52.65 -13.52 -1.36
C MET A 56 -51.25 -13.98 -1.77
N GLU A 57 -50.98 -15.28 -1.74
CA GLU A 57 -49.70 -15.86 -2.15
C GLU A 57 -49.39 -15.55 -3.63
N TYR A 58 -50.31 -15.82 -4.55
CA TYR A 58 -50.11 -15.52 -5.97
C TYR A 58 -49.93 -14.01 -6.22
N ALA A 59 -50.69 -13.17 -5.55
CA ALA A 59 -50.53 -11.72 -5.64
C ALA A 59 -49.13 -11.28 -5.19
N THR A 60 -48.63 -11.82 -4.07
CA THR A 60 -47.27 -11.51 -3.60
C THR A 60 -46.19 -11.94 -4.58
N LEU A 61 -46.34 -13.10 -5.22
CA LEU A 61 -45.37 -13.59 -6.22
C LEU A 61 -45.34 -12.67 -7.46
N ILE A 62 -46.52 -12.27 -7.94
CA ILE A 62 -46.66 -11.35 -9.09
C ILE A 62 -46.03 -10.00 -8.77
N PHE A 63 -46.24 -9.45 -7.56
CA PHE A 63 -45.64 -8.18 -7.15
C PHE A 63 -44.14 -8.27 -6.82
N ALA A 64 -43.66 -9.42 -6.34
CA ALA A 64 -42.24 -9.60 -6.01
C ALA A 64 -41.34 -9.67 -7.25
N LEU A 65 -41.86 -10.18 -8.37
CA LEU A 65 -41.09 -10.33 -9.61
C LEU A 65 -40.50 -9.00 -10.15
N PRO A 66 -41.27 -7.91 -10.34
CA PRO A 66 -40.69 -6.64 -10.78
C PRO A 66 -39.73 -6.04 -9.74
N VAL A 67 -40.02 -6.21 -8.44
CA VAL A 67 -39.13 -5.75 -7.36
C VAL A 67 -37.79 -6.47 -7.41
N THR A 68 -37.79 -7.76 -7.75
CA THR A 68 -36.57 -8.56 -7.90
C THR A 68 -35.68 -8.04 -9.04
N ILE A 69 -36.28 -7.66 -10.18
CA ILE A 69 -35.55 -7.05 -11.30
C ILE A 69 -34.89 -5.74 -10.84
N ILE A 70 -35.62 -4.88 -10.12
CA ILE A 70 -35.08 -3.64 -9.56
C ILE A 70 -33.92 -3.94 -8.59
N ALA A 71 -34.06 -4.94 -7.73
CA ALA A 71 -33.01 -5.34 -6.79
C ALA A 71 -31.72 -5.75 -7.51
N TYR A 72 -31.81 -6.50 -8.61
CA TYR A 72 -30.64 -6.85 -9.42
C TYR A 72 -29.98 -5.63 -10.06
N LEU A 73 -30.77 -4.66 -10.57
CA LEU A 73 -30.22 -3.42 -11.11
C LEU A 73 -29.50 -2.59 -10.04
N VAL A 74 -30.06 -2.51 -8.83
CA VAL A 74 -29.41 -1.84 -7.69
C VAL A 74 -28.11 -2.55 -7.32
N MET A 75 -28.10 -3.88 -7.26
CA MET A 75 -26.90 -4.66 -6.97
C MET A 75 -25.81 -4.46 -8.02
N ALA A 76 -26.18 -4.40 -9.31
CA ALA A 76 -25.25 -4.11 -10.41
C ALA A 76 -24.67 -2.70 -10.31
N SER A 77 -25.51 -1.69 -10.02
CA SER A 77 -25.08 -0.30 -9.82
C SER A 77 -24.13 -0.16 -8.63
N PHE A 78 -24.48 -0.75 -7.50
CA PHE A 78 -23.65 -0.74 -6.30
C PHE A 78 -22.30 -1.43 -6.52
N SER A 79 -22.29 -2.58 -7.21
CA SER A 79 -21.06 -3.28 -7.57
C SER A 79 -20.16 -2.45 -8.49
N LYS A 80 -20.75 -1.68 -9.42
CA LYS A 80 -20.01 -0.75 -10.28
C LYS A 80 -19.36 0.37 -9.47
N VAL A 81 -20.09 0.95 -8.50
CA VAL A 81 -19.57 2.01 -7.62
C VAL A 81 -18.42 1.48 -6.77
N LEU A 82 -18.58 0.31 -6.13
CA LEU A 82 -17.51 -0.30 -5.34
C LEU A 82 -16.26 -0.62 -6.16
N ARG A 83 -16.42 -1.07 -7.40
CA ARG A 83 -15.29 -1.28 -8.32
C ARG A 83 -14.56 0.01 -8.65
N MET A 84 -15.30 1.09 -8.90
CA MET A 84 -14.71 2.40 -9.19
C MET A 84 -13.98 2.96 -7.97
N GLU A 85 -14.55 2.82 -6.78
CA GLU A 85 -13.92 3.22 -5.53
C GLU A 85 -12.66 2.39 -5.22
N ARG A 86 -12.68 1.07 -5.46
CA ARG A 86 -11.47 0.23 -5.36
C ARG A 86 -10.37 0.71 -6.31
N ALA A 87 -10.72 0.98 -7.57
CA ALA A 87 -9.75 1.49 -8.55
C ALA A 87 -9.17 2.84 -8.14
N GLU A 88 -9.98 3.74 -7.57
CA GLU A 88 -9.51 5.03 -7.05
C GLU A 88 -8.62 4.88 -5.80
N ARG A 89 -8.98 3.97 -4.89
CA ARG A 89 -8.16 3.65 -3.70
C ARG A 89 -6.82 3.06 -4.10
N GLU A 90 -6.80 2.11 -5.03
CA GLU A 90 -5.56 1.55 -5.58
C GLU A 90 -4.73 2.60 -6.35
N GLY A 91 -5.39 3.50 -7.07
CA GLY A 91 -4.72 4.64 -7.71
C GLY A 91 -4.07 5.56 -6.67
N ARG A 92 -4.75 5.81 -5.54
CA ARG A 92 -4.21 6.61 -4.43
C ARG A 92 -3.06 5.93 -3.70
N THR A 93 -3.11 4.62 -3.48
CA THR A 93 -1.98 3.88 -2.87
C THR A 93 -0.79 3.80 -3.82
N ARG A 94 -0.99 3.53 -5.12
CA ARG A 94 0.08 3.62 -6.13
C ARG A 94 0.69 5.04 -6.21
N ARG A 95 -0.12 6.09 -6.04
CA ARG A 95 0.33 7.49 -6.04
C ARG A 95 0.99 7.91 -4.71
N ARG A 96 0.75 7.17 -3.62
CA ARG A 96 1.43 7.28 -2.32
C ARG A 96 2.61 6.30 -2.21
N ARG A 97 3.45 6.18 -3.24
CA ARG A 97 4.84 5.72 -3.10
C ARG A 97 5.71 6.75 -2.35
N ALA A 98 5.17 7.39 -1.32
CA ALA A 98 5.92 8.19 -0.35
C ALA A 98 6.38 7.31 0.83
N THR A 99 5.82 6.11 0.94
CA THR A 99 6.24 5.06 1.87
C THR A 99 6.80 3.91 1.03
N ALA A 100 8.00 3.48 1.36
CA ALA A 100 8.63 2.33 0.72
C ALA A 100 7.94 1.03 1.15
N ALA A 101 8.04 -0.01 0.33
CA ALA A 101 7.29 -1.26 0.51
C ALA A 101 7.53 -1.91 1.87
N HIS A 102 8.75 -1.81 2.40
CA HIS A 102 9.13 -2.40 3.69
C HIS A 102 9.20 -1.37 4.83
N GLY A 103 8.59 -0.19 4.66
CA GLY A 103 8.56 0.87 5.67
C GLY A 103 9.56 2.00 5.40
N GLY A 104 9.47 3.09 6.16
CA GLY A 104 10.25 4.31 5.88
C GLY A 104 9.66 5.16 4.74
N ARG A 105 10.19 6.38 4.58
CA ARG A 105 9.76 7.30 3.52
C ARG A 105 10.57 7.06 2.25
N ALA A 106 9.95 7.22 1.09
CA ALA A 106 10.68 7.34 -0.16
C ALA A 106 11.39 8.72 -0.18
N PRO A 107 12.51 8.87 -0.89
CA PRO A 107 13.30 10.09 -0.88
C PRO A 107 12.48 11.30 -1.32
N GLU A 108 12.63 12.42 -0.60
CA GLU A 108 11.81 13.61 -0.83
C GLU A 108 12.15 14.27 -2.17
N LYS A 109 11.22 14.23 -3.13
CA LYS A 109 11.33 14.96 -4.39
C LYS A 109 10.70 16.34 -4.30
N THR A 110 11.42 17.37 -4.76
CA THR A 110 10.85 18.72 -4.92
C THR A 110 9.66 18.72 -5.89
N TRP A 111 8.71 19.65 -5.74
CA TRP A 111 7.54 19.70 -6.63
C TRP A 111 7.92 19.87 -8.11
N ARG A 112 9.06 20.52 -8.41
CA ARG A 112 9.61 20.65 -9.76
C ARG A 112 10.13 19.31 -10.30
N GLN A 113 10.91 18.56 -9.51
CA GLN A 113 11.33 17.20 -9.86
C GLN A 113 10.11 16.30 -10.10
N ARG A 114 9.10 16.36 -9.21
CA ARG A 114 7.85 15.60 -9.38
C ARG A 114 7.13 15.96 -10.68
N LEU A 115 7.07 17.24 -11.03
CA LEU A 115 6.46 17.70 -12.27
C LEU A 115 7.25 17.26 -13.51
N ALA A 116 8.57 17.21 -13.43
CA ALA A 116 9.42 16.68 -14.49
C ALA A 116 9.19 15.18 -14.72
N THR A 117 9.02 14.39 -13.64
CA THR A 117 8.71 12.95 -13.72
C THR A 117 7.33 12.66 -14.30
N LEU A 118 6.33 13.53 -14.07
CA LEU A 118 4.97 13.34 -14.61
C LEU A 118 4.89 13.33 -16.15
N ARG A 119 5.95 13.76 -16.84
CA ARG A 119 6.00 13.86 -18.31
C ARG A 119 7.22 13.16 -18.93
N SER A 120 8.11 12.59 -18.14
CA SER A 120 9.31 11.93 -18.64
C SER A 120 9.18 10.42 -18.53
N TYR A 121 9.38 9.74 -19.65
CA TYR A 121 9.61 8.30 -19.73
C TYR A 121 11.10 8.16 -20.11
N PRO A 122 12.00 7.97 -19.14
CA PRO A 122 13.43 7.93 -19.42
C PRO A 122 13.77 6.82 -20.40
N THR A 123 14.57 7.16 -21.41
CA THR A 123 15.16 6.17 -22.31
C THR A 123 16.27 5.41 -21.59
N LYS A 124 16.59 4.20 -22.05
CA LYS A 124 17.73 3.41 -21.56
C LYS A 124 19.01 4.25 -21.40
N LYS A 125 19.39 4.99 -22.44
CA LYS A 125 20.57 5.89 -22.43
C LYS A 125 20.51 6.98 -21.35
N ALA A 126 19.32 7.50 -21.04
CA ALA A 126 19.16 8.50 -19.98
C ALA A 126 19.34 7.87 -18.60
N VAL A 127 18.85 6.64 -18.42
CA VAL A 127 19.01 5.86 -17.19
C VAL A 127 20.46 5.43 -16.98
N GLU A 128 21.12 4.89 -18.00
CA GLU A 128 22.55 4.54 -17.97
C GLU A 128 23.42 5.73 -17.53
N ARG A 129 23.16 6.92 -18.09
CA ARG A 129 23.86 8.14 -17.71
C ARG A 129 23.62 8.50 -16.25
N PHE A 130 22.37 8.46 -15.80
CA PHE A 130 22.02 8.77 -14.42
C PHE A 130 22.70 7.82 -13.44
N VAL A 131 22.75 6.53 -13.76
CA VAL A 131 23.46 5.53 -12.97
C VAL A 131 24.96 5.85 -12.88
N ALA A 132 25.60 6.10 -14.03
CA ALA A 132 27.03 6.34 -14.10
C ALA A 132 27.47 7.67 -13.47
N GLU A 133 26.68 8.74 -13.62
CA GLU A 133 27.03 10.09 -13.18
C GLU A 133 26.52 10.42 -11.78
N VAL A 134 25.47 9.75 -11.28
CA VAL A 134 24.81 10.09 -10.02
C VAL A 134 24.76 8.91 -9.05
N VAL A 135 24.16 7.79 -9.43
CA VAL A 135 23.92 6.66 -8.50
C VAL A 135 25.24 6.05 -8.02
N GLY A 136 26.08 5.59 -8.95
CA GLY A 136 27.36 4.94 -8.63
C GLY A 136 28.30 5.82 -7.81
N PRO A 137 28.56 7.08 -8.19
CA PRO A 137 29.38 7.99 -7.40
C PRO A 137 28.81 8.27 -6.00
N SER A 138 27.48 8.31 -5.84
CA SER A 138 26.85 8.53 -4.53
C SER A 138 27.03 7.32 -3.61
N LEU A 139 26.86 6.10 -4.14
CA LEU A 139 27.08 4.88 -3.38
C LEU A 139 28.56 4.66 -3.04
N GLU A 140 29.48 5.03 -3.92
CA GLU A 140 30.91 5.00 -3.61
C GLU A 140 31.27 5.98 -2.49
N ALA A 141 30.72 7.20 -2.51
CA ALA A 141 30.94 8.19 -1.46
C ALA A 141 30.47 7.66 -0.10
N VAL A 142 29.26 7.09 -0.02
CA VAL A 142 28.72 6.50 1.21
C VAL A 142 29.55 5.30 1.67
N SER A 143 29.98 4.45 0.73
CA SER A 143 30.82 3.29 1.03
C SER A 143 32.16 3.72 1.63
N LYS A 144 32.77 4.81 1.11
CA LYS A 144 34.02 5.36 1.66
C LYS A 144 33.84 5.84 3.10
N GLU A 145 32.78 6.60 3.37
CA GLU A 145 32.48 7.09 4.74
C GLU A 145 32.22 5.94 5.71
N PHE A 146 31.45 4.91 5.32
CA PHE A 146 31.25 3.73 6.16
C PHE A 146 32.56 2.99 6.46
N ARG A 147 33.46 2.86 5.47
CA ARG A 147 34.79 2.25 5.70
C ARG A 147 35.64 3.08 6.64
N GLU A 148 35.59 4.42 6.55
CA GLU A 148 36.30 5.32 7.47
C GLU A 148 35.76 5.21 8.91
N LEU A 149 34.47 4.91 9.07
CA LEU A 149 33.85 4.61 10.36
C LEU A 149 34.13 3.19 10.87
N GLY A 150 34.87 2.37 10.11
CA GLY A 150 35.31 1.03 10.52
C GLY A 150 34.38 -0.12 10.10
N TYR A 151 33.36 0.13 9.29
CA TYR A 151 32.49 -0.93 8.76
C TYR A 151 33.14 -1.63 7.55
N THR A 152 32.93 -2.95 7.44
CA THR A 152 33.28 -3.70 6.23
C THR A 152 32.18 -3.49 5.18
N VAL A 153 32.51 -2.79 4.09
CA VAL A 153 31.54 -2.42 3.04
C VAL A 153 32.03 -2.82 1.65
N GLU A 154 31.20 -3.60 0.96
CA GLU A 154 31.38 -3.95 -0.44
C GLU A 154 30.45 -3.09 -1.32
N HIS A 155 31.04 -2.43 -2.31
CA HIS A 155 30.30 -1.74 -3.37
C HIS A 155 30.58 -2.49 -4.68
N ILE A 156 29.53 -3.09 -5.24
CA ILE A 156 29.60 -3.96 -6.41
C ILE A 156 28.85 -3.28 -7.56
N GLN A 157 29.52 -3.17 -8.70
CA GLN A 157 28.94 -2.68 -9.95
C GLN A 157 28.91 -3.80 -10.98
N THR A 158 27.72 -4.25 -11.34
CA THR A 158 27.51 -5.37 -12.28
C THR A 158 26.66 -4.92 -13.44
N LEU A 159 27.02 -5.32 -14.66
CA LEU A 159 26.18 -5.10 -15.83
C LEU A 159 25.03 -6.12 -15.78
N ASP A 160 23.80 -5.63 -15.72
CA ASP A 160 22.61 -6.47 -15.76
C ASP A 160 22.40 -7.04 -17.17
N GLU A 161 22.24 -8.35 -17.31
CA GLU A 161 22.16 -9.01 -18.62
C GLU A 161 20.87 -8.69 -19.39
N ASP A 162 19.76 -8.45 -18.67
CA ASP A 162 18.45 -8.23 -19.27
C ASP A 162 18.28 -6.78 -19.74
N THR A 163 18.70 -5.83 -18.92
CA THR A 163 18.57 -4.39 -19.19
C THR A 163 19.79 -3.80 -19.87
N GLU A 164 20.96 -4.45 -19.79
CA GLU A 164 22.31 -3.93 -20.13
C GLU A 164 22.62 -2.58 -19.43
N ILE A 165 22.05 -2.35 -18.26
CA ILE A 165 22.34 -1.18 -17.41
C ILE A 165 23.12 -1.65 -16.19
N THR A 166 24.07 -0.85 -15.72
CA THR A 166 24.84 -1.18 -14.52
C THR A 166 23.96 -1.13 -13.27
N THR A 167 23.89 -2.24 -12.55
CA THR A 167 23.33 -2.32 -11.21
C THR A 167 24.42 -1.98 -10.19
N ASN A 168 24.07 -1.16 -9.20
CA ASN A 168 24.99 -0.79 -8.11
C ASN A 168 24.45 -1.35 -6.80
N THR A 169 25.26 -2.17 -6.13
CA THR A 169 24.91 -2.83 -4.87
C THR A 169 25.88 -2.39 -3.78
N LEU A 170 25.34 -1.97 -2.65
CA LEU A 170 26.08 -1.64 -1.44
C LEU A 170 25.68 -2.63 -0.34
N ASN A 171 26.68 -3.38 0.14
CA ASN A 171 26.53 -4.33 1.24
C ASN A 171 27.38 -3.87 2.42
N VAL A 172 26.77 -3.73 3.59
CA VAL A 172 27.48 -3.50 4.85
C VAL A 172 27.37 -4.76 5.69
N ASP A 173 28.51 -5.36 5.99
CA ASP A 173 28.64 -6.54 6.84
C ASP A 173 28.23 -6.20 8.28
N MET A 174 27.33 -7.01 8.83
CA MET A 174 26.81 -6.85 10.20
C MET A 174 27.22 -8.03 11.10
N GLY A 175 28.22 -8.81 10.70
CA GLY A 175 28.78 -9.93 11.47
C GLY A 175 27.80 -11.10 11.55
N ASP A 176 27.40 -11.48 12.77
CA ASP A 176 26.44 -12.58 12.98
C ASP A 176 24.98 -12.19 12.67
N GLN A 177 24.73 -10.89 12.42
CA GLN A 177 23.42 -10.38 12.07
C GLN A 177 23.22 -10.31 10.56
N ARG A 178 21.98 -10.07 10.15
CA ARG A 178 21.67 -9.88 8.74
C ARG A 178 22.35 -8.62 8.20
N ASP A 179 23.17 -8.79 7.17
CA ASP A 179 23.83 -7.67 6.47
C ASP A 179 22.83 -6.64 5.97
N PHE A 180 23.28 -5.39 5.90
CA PHE A 180 22.53 -4.36 5.19
C PHE A 180 22.82 -4.47 3.70
N HIS A 181 21.76 -4.50 2.88
CA HIS A 181 21.85 -4.59 1.43
C HIS A 181 21.00 -3.50 0.80
N TYR A 182 21.63 -2.71 -0.07
CA TYR A 182 20.99 -1.69 -0.87
C TYR A 182 21.40 -1.89 -2.32
N GLU A 183 20.46 -2.26 -3.18
CA GLU A 183 20.69 -2.45 -4.60
C GLU A 183 19.86 -1.44 -5.41
N ALA A 184 20.53 -0.70 -6.29
CA ALA A 184 19.90 0.18 -7.26
C ALA A 184 19.99 -0.46 -8.65
N ALA A 185 18.88 -1.01 -9.12
CA ALA A 185 18.79 -1.76 -10.38
C ALA A 185 17.77 -1.14 -11.34
N ALA A 186 18.02 -1.29 -12.64
CA ALA A 186 17.10 -0.84 -13.67
C ALA A 186 15.95 -1.84 -13.85
N VAL A 187 14.73 -1.33 -13.91
CA VAL A 187 13.52 -2.12 -14.17
C VAL A 187 12.83 -1.60 -15.43
N GLU A 188 12.56 -2.52 -16.35
CA GLU A 188 11.81 -2.24 -17.57
C GLU A 188 10.29 -2.21 -17.29
N ALA A 189 9.59 -1.20 -17.83
CA ALA A 189 8.15 -1.04 -17.66
C ALA A 189 7.47 -0.50 -18.92
N ASN A 190 6.21 -0.87 -19.12
CA ASN A 190 5.43 -0.40 -20.27
C ASN A 190 4.91 1.02 -20.04
N VAL A 191 5.02 1.88 -21.06
CA VAL A 191 4.45 3.22 -21.02
C VAL A 191 2.92 3.14 -20.87
N PRO A 192 2.30 3.86 -19.92
CA PRO A 192 0.86 3.91 -19.77
C PRO A 192 0.15 4.45 -21.03
N SER A 193 -0.91 3.77 -21.47
CA SER A 193 -1.70 4.18 -22.65
C SER A 193 -2.54 5.45 -22.43
N PHE A 194 -2.71 5.91 -21.19
CA PHE A 194 -3.51 7.08 -20.82
C PHE A 194 -2.64 8.24 -20.32
N GLY A 195 -2.81 9.44 -20.89
CA GLY A 195 -2.09 10.66 -20.45
C GLY A 195 -0.70 10.86 -21.05
N ALA A 196 -0.24 9.93 -21.87
CA ALA A 196 1.08 9.93 -22.51
C ALA A 196 1.17 10.86 -23.74
N ARG A 197 0.87 12.15 -23.58
CA ARG A 197 0.88 13.13 -24.70
C ARG A 197 2.24 13.27 -25.40
N ASN A 198 3.33 12.89 -24.73
CA ASN A 198 4.71 12.97 -25.23
C ASN A 198 5.45 11.62 -25.13
N ALA A 199 4.75 10.50 -25.03
CA ALA A 199 5.44 9.21 -25.12
C ALA A 199 6.02 9.04 -26.53
N PRO A 200 7.25 8.49 -26.64
CA PRO A 200 7.75 8.08 -27.93
C PRO A 200 6.74 7.12 -28.58
N ARG A 201 6.56 7.27 -29.89
CA ARG A 201 5.61 6.47 -30.68
C ARG A 201 6.36 5.25 -31.18
N GLY A 202 6.29 4.19 -30.38
CA GLY A 202 6.86 2.87 -30.64
C GLY A 202 6.37 1.94 -29.53
N ASP A 203 6.74 0.66 -29.59
CA ASP A 203 6.46 -0.35 -28.57
C ASP A 203 7.27 -0.07 -27.29
N ASP A 204 7.09 1.14 -26.73
CA ASP A 204 8.12 1.82 -25.96
C ASP A 204 8.03 1.43 -24.50
N ARG A 205 8.93 0.52 -24.16
CA ARG A 205 9.35 0.23 -22.81
C ARG A 205 10.16 1.42 -22.30
N TYR A 206 9.91 1.84 -21.07
CA TYR A 206 10.72 2.84 -20.38
C TYR A 206 11.45 2.16 -19.23
N TYR A 207 12.57 2.75 -18.82
CA TYR A 207 13.37 2.24 -17.73
C TYR A 207 13.25 3.17 -16.53
N ARG A 208 13.23 2.58 -15.34
CA ARG A 208 13.29 3.28 -14.06
C ARG A 208 14.31 2.61 -13.15
N ILE A 209 14.85 3.33 -12.18
CA ILE A 209 15.79 2.75 -11.21
C ILE A 209 15.02 2.49 -9.92
N GLU A 210 14.84 1.23 -9.56
CA GLU A 210 14.25 0.85 -8.28
C GLU A 210 15.32 0.48 -7.26
N VAL A 211 14.96 0.69 -5.99
CA VAL A 211 15.74 0.19 -4.86
C VAL A 211 15.23 -1.18 -4.47
N PHE A 212 16.16 -2.12 -4.33
CA PHE A 212 15.93 -3.47 -3.83
C PHE A 212 16.69 -3.63 -2.51
N THR A 213 16.01 -4.25 -1.55
CA THR A 213 16.59 -4.72 -0.30
C THR A 213 16.60 -6.25 -0.32
N GLN A 214 17.15 -6.89 0.70
CA GLN A 214 17.15 -8.36 0.77
C GLN A 214 15.74 -9.00 0.78
N THR A 215 14.68 -8.21 0.95
CA THR A 215 13.27 -8.67 0.90
C THR A 215 12.57 -8.33 -0.42
N GLY A 216 13.25 -7.65 -1.35
CA GLY A 216 12.76 -7.32 -2.69
C GLY A 216 12.67 -5.82 -2.95
N SER A 217 11.89 -5.44 -3.97
CA SER A 217 11.75 -4.03 -4.39
C SER A 217 11.02 -3.19 -3.34
N GLU A 218 11.56 -2.01 -3.06
CA GLU A 218 10.90 -0.97 -2.27
C GLU A 218 9.83 -0.20 -3.05
N GLY A 219 9.77 -0.39 -4.36
CA GLY A 219 8.69 0.09 -5.21
C GLY A 219 8.69 1.59 -5.49
N TYR A 220 9.78 2.32 -5.26
CA TYR A 220 9.95 3.72 -5.69
C TYR A 220 11.09 3.88 -6.69
N ASP A 221 11.09 5.00 -7.41
CA ASP A 221 12.02 5.28 -8.51
C ASP A 221 13.02 6.37 -8.11
N LEU A 222 14.33 6.08 -8.23
CA LEU A 222 15.43 7.00 -7.94
C LEU A 222 15.65 8.05 -9.04
N MET A 223 15.07 7.88 -10.23
CA MET A 223 15.32 8.79 -11.34
C MET A 223 15.02 10.25 -10.99
N GLY A 224 15.98 11.11 -11.32
CA GLY A 224 15.91 12.58 -11.13
C GLY A 224 16.24 13.07 -9.72
N LEU A 225 16.67 12.18 -8.81
CA LEU A 225 17.24 12.56 -7.52
C LEU A 225 18.65 13.13 -7.68
N SER A 226 19.05 14.02 -6.78
CA SER A 226 20.45 14.46 -6.65
C SER A 226 21.28 13.42 -5.90
N SER A 227 22.61 13.51 -5.99
CA SER A 227 23.51 12.68 -5.20
C SER A 227 23.20 12.75 -3.70
N GLN A 228 22.99 13.95 -3.16
CA GLN A 228 22.61 14.11 -1.74
C GLN A 228 21.33 13.34 -1.39
N GLN A 229 20.30 13.41 -2.24
CA GLN A 229 19.03 12.70 -1.99
C GLN A 229 19.19 11.18 -2.03
N ILE A 230 20.13 10.65 -2.82
CA ILE A 230 20.45 9.22 -2.84
C ILE A 230 21.21 8.83 -1.57
N ILE A 231 22.18 9.65 -1.15
CA ILE A 231 22.92 9.45 0.09
C ILE A 231 21.97 9.41 1.29
N ASP A 232 21.09 10.42 1.41
CA ASP A 232 20.10 10.50 2.47
C ASP A 232 19.18 9.25 2.46
N ASP A 233 18.75 8.78 1.28
CA ASP A 233 17.93 7.56 1.16
C ASP A 233 18.67 6.31 1.67
N VAL A 234 19.95 6.15 1.32
CA VAL A 234 20.76 5.01 1.80
C VAL A 234 20.90 5.03 3.31
N LEU A 235 21.15 6.22 3.90
CA LEU A 235 21.27 6.38 5.35
C LEU A 235 19.93 6.10 6.07
N ASP A 236 18.81 6.64 5.56
CA ASP A 236 17.48 6.33 6.08
C ASP A 236 17.20 4.81 6.03
N ARG A 237 17.62 4.13 4.96
CA ARG A 237 17.47 2.67 4.83
C ARG A 237 18.33 1.90 5.82
N TYR A 238 19.56 2.35 6.03
CA TYR A 238 20.46 1.78 7.02
C TYR A 238 19.92 1.93 8.45
N GLU A 239 19.41 3.11 8.83
CA GLU A 239 18.79 3.35 10.14
C GLU A 239 17.53 2.49 10.36
N ASN A 240 16.71 2.34 9.32
CA ASN A 240 15.55 1.44 9.38
C ASN A 240 15.98 -0.03 9.52
N HIS A 241 17.07 -0.44 8.88
CA HIS A 241 17.63 -1.79 9.04
C HIS A 241 18.15 -2.03 10.45
N LEU A 242 18.85 -1.07 11.04
CA LEU A 242 19.27 -1.14 12.45
C LEU A 242 18.07 -1.25 13.39
N SER A 243 17.01 -0.48 13.14
CA SER A 243 15.77 -0.55 13.91
C SER A 243 15.10 -1.92 13.78
N PHE A 244 15.13 -2.53 12.59
CA PHE A 244 14.67 -3.91 12.35
C PHE A 244 15.52 -4.93 13.12
N LEU A 245 16.85 -4.84 13.06
CA LEU A 245 17.74 -5.73 13.82
C LEU A 245 17.48 -5.61 15.33
N ALA A 246 17.37 -4.40 15.87
CA ALA A 246 17.05 -4.17 17.27
C ALA A 246 15.70 -4.79 17.67
N TYR A 247 14.64 -4.54 16.89
CA TYR A 247 13.32 -5.11 17.16
C TYR A 247 13.33 -6.65 17.08
N SER A 248 13.98 -7.21 16.06
CA SER A 248 14.09 -8.67 15.90
C SER A 248 14.87 -9.33 17.03
N HIS A 249 15.92 -8.67 17.55
CA HIS A 249 16.68 -9.14 18.70
C HIS A 249 15.88 -9.05 20.01
N GLU A 250 15.08 -8.00 20.21
CA GLU A 250 14.18 -7.90 21.37
C GLU A 250 13.05 -8.95 21.35
N HIS A 251 12.64 -9.38 20.17
CA HIS A 251 11.53 -10.31 19.97
C HIS A 251 11.96 -11.73 19.58
N SER A 252 13.27 -12.01 19.56
CA SER A 252 13.83 -13.35 19.41
C SER A 252 13.76 -14.12 20.73
N TYR A 253 12.55 -14.23 21.31
CA TYR A 253 12.35 -15.13 22.42
C TYR A 253 12.67 -16.56 21.97
N GLN A 254 13.43 -17.30 22.79
CA GLN A 254 13.58 -18.73 22.59
C GLN A 254 12.18 -19.36 22.48
N SER A 255 11.97 -20.14 21.42
CA SER A 255 10.76 -20.94 21.26
C SER A 255 10.49 -21.71 22.55
N VAL A 256 9.35 -21.45 23.19
CA VAL A 256 8.93 -22.09 24.45
C VAL A 256 8.61 -23.59 24.26
N VAL A 257 8.85 -24.12 23.06
CA VAL A 257 8.61 -25.53 22.68
C VAL A 257 9.79 -26.43 23.06
N THR A 258 10.98 -25.88 23.35
CA THR A 258 12.17 -26.68 23.70
C THR A 258 12.76 -26.21 25.04
N PRO A 259 13.08 -27.10 26.00
CA PRO A 259 13.67 -26.70 27.27
C PRO A 259 15.04 -26.01 27.05
N PRO A 260 15.35 -24.94 27.79
CA PRO A 260 16.61 -24.23 27.65
C PRO A 260 17.78 -25.09 28.16
N THR A 261 18.76 -25.33 27.28
CA THR A 261 20.14 -25.70 27.67
C THR A 261 20.83 -24.41 28.15
N PRO A 262 21.56 -24.42 29.28
CA PRO A 262 22.13 -23.19 29.84
C PRO A 262 23.15 -22.56 28.88
N PRO A 263 23.15 -21.21 28.75
CA PRO A 263 24.03 -20.49 27.85
C PRO A 263 25.48 -20.48 28.38
N THR A 264 26.45 -20.82 27.51
CA THR A 264 27.85 -20.46 27.72
C THR A 264 27.96 -18.95 27.62
N THR A 265 28.45 -18.32 28.69
CA THR A 265 28.66 -16.89 28.79
C THR A 265 29.81 -16.47 27.89
N ASP A 266 29.53 -15.98 26.70
CA ASP A 266 30.44 -15.11 25.97
C ASP A 266 29.70 -13.79 25.66
N SER A 267 30.36 -12.70 26.02
CA SER A 267 29.86 -11.33 26.13
C SER A 267 29.56 -10.69 24.77
N ILE A 268 28.43 -9.99 24.69
CA ILE A 268 28.09 -9.06 23.59
C ILE A 268 29.14 -7.93 23.56
N PRO A 269 29.74 -7.58 22.41
CA PRO A 269 30.61 -6.41 22.30
C PRO A 269 29.81 -5.13 22.54
N ALA A 270 30.24 -4.31 23.51
CA ALA A 270 29.59 -3.05 23.82
C ALA A 270 29.88 -1.99 22.75
N VAL A 271 28.89 -1.14 22.47
CA VAL A 271 29.05 0.06 21.63
C VAL A 271 30.05 1.01 22.31
N PRO A 272 31.21 1.32 21.69
CA PRO A 272 32.19 2.24 22.27
C PRO A 272 31.59 3.64 22.39
N LYS A 273 31.74 4.28 23.56
CA LYS A 273 31.23 5.63 23.82
C LYS A 273 32.32 6.71 23.91
N ASP A 274 33.59 6.35 24.07
CA ASP A 274 34.73 7.28 24.08
C ASP A 274 36.03 6.59 23.61
N ALA A 275 37.02 7.38 23.18
CA ALA A 275 38.18 6.95 22.39
C ALA A 275 39.37 6.35 23.15
N ASP A 276 39.25 6.03 24.44
CA ASP A 276 40.39 5.54 25.27
C ASP A 276 40.18 4.14 25.88
N ASP A 277 39.06 3.45 25.61
CA ASP A 277 38.83 2.10 26.13
C ASP A 277 39.34 1.03 25.14
N VAL A 278 40.67 0.82 25.11
CA VAL A 278 41.29 -0.34 24.43
C VAL A 278 41.86 -1.26 25.50
N GLU A 279 41.26 -2.44 25.66
CA GLU A 279 41.73 -3.48 26.59
C GLU A 279 43.02 -4.14 26.07
N GLU A 280 44.07 -4.14 26.90
CA GLU A 280 45.41 -4.60 26.57
C GLU A 280 45.45 -6.15 26.55
N LEU A 281 45.62 -6.73 25.36
CA LEU A 281 45.71 -8.19 25.19
C LEU A 281 47.04 -8.73 25.73
N GLU A 282 46.99 -9.47 26.85
CA GLU A 282 48.13 -10.20 27.41
C GLU A 282 48.71 -11.22 26.41
N ALA A 283 50.03 -11.20 26.23
CA ALA A 283 50.77 -12.13 25.40
C ALA A 283 50.82 -13.55 26.02
N PRO A 284 50.80 -14.63 25.21
CA PRO A 284 50.81 -15.98 25.74
C PRO A 284 52.21 -16.36 26.25
N LYS A 285 52.27 -16.87 27.49
CA LYS A 285 53.47 -17.48 28.09
C LYS A 285 53.67 -18.90 27.57
N HIS A 286 54.87 -19.12 27.03
CA HIS A 286 55.64 -20.35 26.80
C HIS A 286 55.02 -21.52 26.03
#